data_AF-A0A2K0UEP7-F1
#
_entry.id   AF-A0A2K0UEP7-F1
#
_cell.length_a   1.000
_cell.length_b   1.000
_cell.length_c   1.000
_cell.angle_alpha   90.00
_cell.angle_beta   90.00
_cell.angle_gamma   90.00
#
_symmetry.space_group_name_H-M   'P 1'
#
loop_
_entity.id
_entity.type
_entity.pdbx_description
1 polymer ?
#
loop_
_entity_poly.entity_id
_entity_poly.type
_entity_poly.pdbx_seq_one_letter_code
_entity_poly.pdbx_strand_id
1 'polypeptide(L)'
;MTVASEFEVANQQYVATFDKADLPMPPGRKVFVLTCMDARLDPAKFLGLEEGHAHVYRNAGGRAAEALRSLIISQQALGTEEVVVIHHTDCGMLIIHEEEFRNTVKKNTGEDVSHIPFLTIKDLQESVKTDVELLRKNAAIKDVPISGYIFDVKTGKINKVDV
;
A
#
# COMPACT_ATOMS: atom_id res chain seq x y z
N MET A 1 -6.17 21.04 -20.83
CA MET A 1 -7.07 20.17 -20.06
C MET A 1 -6.20 19.42 -19.07
N THR A 2 -6.57 19.36 -17.79
CA THR A 2 -5.79 18.63 -16.78
C THR A 2 -6.29 17.20 -16.70
N VAL A 3 -5.47 16.27 -16.22
CA VAL A 3 -5.93 14.90 -15.95
C VAL A 3 -7.11 14.89 -14.96
N ALA A 4 -7.15 15.84 -14.02
CA ALA A 4 -8.27 16.00 -13.09
C ALA A 4 -9.61 16.23 -13.81
N SER A 5 -9.64 17.06 -14.85
CA SER A 5 -10.88 17.25 -15.63
C SER A 5 -11.33 16.00 -16.39
N GLU A 6 -10.42 15.10 -16.75
CA GLU A 6 -10.78 13.80 -17.34
C GLU A 6 -11.39 12.86 -16.29
N PHE A 7 -10.90 12.91 -15.04
CA PHE A 7 -11.48 12.15 -13.93
C PHE A 7 -12.91 12.57 -13.60
N GLU A 8 -13.22 13.87 -13.69
CA GLU A 8 -14.59 14.36 -13.50
C GLU A 8 -15.55 13.76 -14.53
N VAL A 9 -15.13 13.70 -15.80
CA VAL A 9 -15.92 13.09 -16.88
C VAL A 9 -16.11 11.59 -16.66
N ALA A 10 -15.04 10.87 -16.32
CA ALA A 10 -15.12 9.44 -16.01
C ALA A 10 -16.03 9.16 -14.80
N ASN A 11 -15.99 10.01 -13.77
CA ASN A 11 -16.83 9.86 -12.59
C ASN A 11 -18.32 10.01 -12.89
N GLN A 12 -18.71 10.87 -13.85
CA GLN A 12 -20.12 10.95 -14.27
C GLN A 12 -20.64 9.61 -14.81
N GLN A 13 -19.79 8.84 -15.49
CA GLN A 13 -20.14 7.50 -15.96
C GLN A 13 -20.27 6.52 -14.80
N TYR A 14 -19.37 6.58 -13.80
CA TYR A 14 -19.44 5.77 -12.59
C TYR A 14 -20.74 6.01 -11.79
N VAL A 15 -21.11 7.28 -11.61
CA VAL A 15 -22.32 7.68 -10.87
C VAL A 15 -23.60 7.12 -11.51
N ALA A 16 -23.65 7.03 -12.84
CA ALA A 16 -24.82 6.50 -13.56
C ALA A 16 -25.17 5.05 -13.20
N THR A 17 -24.21 4.28 -12.69
CA THR A 17 -24.39 2.88 -12.30
C THR A 17 -24.13 2.63 -10.80
N PHE A 18 -23.95 3.68 -10.00
CA PHE A 18 -23.59 3.55 -8.59
C PHE A 18 -24.77 3.03 -7.75
N ASP A 19 -24.58 1.90 -7.08
CA ASP A 19 -25.59 1.21 -6.27
C ASP A 19 -25.09 0.84 -4.85
N LYS A 20 -24.00 1.48 -4.38
CA LYS A 20 -23.27 1.10 -3.16
C LYS A 20 -23.47 2.04 -1.96
N ALA A 21 -24.54 2.83 -1.97
CA ALA A 21 -24.77 3.89 -0.98
C ALA A 21 -24.93 3.37 0.46
N ASP A 22 -25.45 2.16 0.63
CA ASP A 22 -25.78 1.59 1.94
C ASP A 22 -24.65 0.72 2.53
N LEU A 23 -23.47 0.68 1.89
CA LEU A 23 -22.33 -0.06 2.42
C LEU A 23 -21.89 0.51 3.78
N PRO A 24 -21.70 -0.34 4.80
CA PRO A 24 -21.22 0.13 6.10
C PRO A 24 -19.76 0.57 6.01
N MET A 25 -19.36 1.46 6.93
CA MET A 25 -17.97 1.94 6.99
C MET A 25 -16.95 0.83 7.35
N PRO A 26 -17.19 -0.08 8.33
CA PRO A 26 -16.26 -1.17 8.61
C PRO A 26 -16.11 -2.15 7.43
N PRO A 27 -14.87 -2.58 7.08
CA PRO A 27 -14.66 -3.50 5.97
C PRO A 27 -15.29 -4.88 6.21
N GLY A 28 -16.09 -5.36 5.25
CA GLY A 28 -16.85 -6.61 5.37
C GLY A 28 -15.97 -7.87 5.49
N ARG A 29 -14.76 -7.86 4.92
CA ARG A 29 -13.79 -8.98 5.07
C ARG A 29 -12.81 -8.76 6.21
N LYS A 30 -12.94 -7.66 6.96
CA LYS A 30 -12.06 -7.30 8.07
C LYS A 30 -10.55 -7.35 7.73
N VAL A 31 -10.16 -7.05 6.50
CA VAL A 31 -8.75 -7.12 6.08
C VAL A 31 -8.19 -5.74 5.76
N PHE A 32 -6.95 -5.51 6.17
CA PHE A 32 -6.13 -4.36 5.78
C PHE A 32 -5.06 -4.80 4.78
N VAL A 33 -5.17 -4.32 3.54
CA VAL A 33 -4.19 -4.56 2.48
C VAL A 33 -3.22 -3.39 2.43
N LEU A 34 -1.94 -3.68 2.62
CA LEU A 34 -0.84 -2.75 2.45
C LEU A 34 -0.10 -3.07 1.14
N THR A 35 0.02 -2.10 0.25
CA THR A 35 0.78 -2.30 -1.00
C THR A 35 1.39 -1.01 -1.55
N CYS A 36 2.13 -1.10 -2.65
CA CYS A 36 2.77 0.04 -3.28
C CYS A 36 1.76 0.94 -4.02
N MET A 37 2.08 2.24 -4.10
CA MET A 37 1.36 3.23 -4.92
C MET A 37 1.59 3.07 -6.44
N ASP A 38 2.37 2.07 -6.86
CA ASP A 38 2.70 1.83 -8.27
C ASP A 38 1.45 1.78 -9.16
N ALA A 39 1.46 2.59 -10.23
CA ALA A 39 0.32 2.79 -11.11
C ALA A 39 -0.12 1.52 -11.87
N ARG A 40 0.72 0.48 -11.92
CA ARG A 40 0.42 -0.81 -12.55
C ARG A 40 -0.39 -1.74 -11.65
N LEU A 41 -0.49 -1.42 -10.36
CA LEU A 41 -1.24 -2.21 -9.39
C LEU A 41 -2.64 -1.64 -9.20
N ASP A 42 -3.64 -2.49 -9.45
CA ASP A 42 -5.03 -2.26 -9.07
C ASP A 42 -5.44 -3.35 -8.06
N PRO A 43 -5.30 -3.09 -6.74
CA PRO A 43 -5.53 -4.09 -5.70
C PRO A 43 -6.93 -4.67 -5.71
N ALA A 44 -7.95 -3.88 -6.08
CA ALA A 44 -9.30 -4.40 -6.18
C ALA A 44 -9.40 -5.49 -7.26
N LYS A 45 -8.78 -5.26 -8.42
CA LYS A 45 -8.79 -6.25 -9.51
C LYS A 45 -7.99 -7.50 -9.21
N PHE A 46 -6.72 -7.38 -8.81
CA PHE A 46 -5.86 -8.57 -8.68
C PHE A 46 -6.13 -9.40 -7.41
N LEU A 47 -6.83 -8.84 -6.41
CA LEU A 47 -7.28 -9.57 -5.22
C LEU A 47 -8.75 -9.99 -5.27
N GLY A 48 -9.51 -9.57 -6.29
CA GLY A 48 -10.95 -9.81 -6.37
C GLY A 48 -11.74 -9.13 -5.25
N LEU A 49 -11.38 -7.89 -4.91
CA LEU A 49 -12.11 -7.08 -3.94
C LEU A 49 -13.23 -6.31 -4.63
N GLU A 50 -14.32 -6.12 -3.89
CA GLU A 50 -15.43 -5.24 -4.23
C GLU A 50 -15.45 -4.09 -3.23
N GLU A 51 -16.19 -3.03 -3.52
CA GLU A 51 -16.39 -1.92 -2.59
C GLU A 51 -16.85 -2.40 -1.21
N GLY A 52 -16.23 -1.87 -0.16
CA GLY A 52 -16.52 -2.26 1.23
C GLY A 52 -15.83 -3.55 1.71
N HIS A 53 -15.12 -4.30 0.86
CA HIS A 53 -14.45 -5.54 1.30
C HIS A 53 -13.28 -5.31 2.26
N ALA A 54 -12.40 -4.35 1.96
CA ALA A 54 -11.11 -4.20 2.62
C ALA A 54 -10.72 -2.73 2.76
N HIS A 55 -9.90 -2.41 3.76
CA HIS A 55 -9.08 -1.21 3.69
C HIS A 55 -7.87 -1.48 2.80
N VAL A 56 -7.60 -0.56 1.87
CA VAL A 56 -6.42 -0.63 0.99
C VAL A 56 -5.58 0.61 1.22
N TYR A 57 -4.41 0.44 1.86
CA TYR A 57 -3.45 1.50 2.07
C TYR A 57 -2.29 1.37 1.10
N ARG A 58 -1.91 2.49 0.48
CA ARG A 58 -0.88 2.53 -0.56
C ARG A 58 0.12 3.65 -0.30
N ASN A 59 1.41 3.33 -0.34
CA ASN A 59 2.50 4.29 -0.29
C ASN A 59 3.68 3.85 -1.16
N ALA A 60 4.75 4.64 -1.21
CA ALA A 60 5.95 4.29 -1.96
C ALA A 60 6.60 3.02 -1.40
N GLY A 61 6.60 1.93 -2.17
CA GLY A 61 7.18 0.64 -1.78
C GLY A 61 6.27 -0.25 -0.92
N GLY A 62 5.09 0.21 -0.48
CA GLY A 62 4.21 -0.58 0.39
C GLY A 62 4.74 -0.73 1.81
N ARG A 63 5.46 0.28 2.32
CA ARG A 63 6.25 0.19 3.54
C ARG A 63 5.40 0.24 4.79
N ALA A 64 5.54 -0.78 5.65
CA ALA A 64 4.75 -0.93 6.87
C ALA A 64 5.00 0.17 7.91
N ALA A 65 6.24 0.66 8.01
CA ALA A 65 6.60 1.71 8.98
C ALA A 65 5.73 2.97 8.84
N GLU A 66 5.42 3.38 7.61
CA GLU A 66 4.55 4.54 7.35
C GLU A 66 3.06 4.19 7.44
N ALA A 67 2.69 2.92 7.21
CA ALA A 67 1.31 2.47 7.28
C ALA A 67 0.76 2.31 8.72
N LEU A 68 1.63 2.28 9.74
CA LEU A 68 1.29 1.96 11.13
C LEU A 68 0.07 2.75 11.66
N ARG A 69 0.06 4.07 11.50
CA ARG A 69 -1.04 4.92 11.96
C ARG A 69 -2.38 4.48 11.37
N SER A 70 -2.42 4.20 10.07
CA SER A 70 -3.63 3.78 9.36
C SER A 70 -4.07 2.39 9.77
N LEU A 71 -3.14 1.45 9.92
CA LEU A 71 -3.44 0.09 10.37
C LEU A 71 -3.98 0.06 11.80
N ILE A 72 -3.42 0.85 12.72
CA ILE A 72 -3.92 0.95 14.10
C ILE A 72 -5.37 1.43 14.09
N ILE A 73 -5.70 2.49 13.34
CA ILE A 73 -7.10 2.97 13.22
C ILE A 73 -7.99 1.87 12.62
N SER A 74 -7.53 1.23 11.55
CA SER A 74 -8.25 0.14 10.89
C SER A 74 -8.63 -0.98 11.85
N GLN A 75 -7.71 -1.39 12.72
CA GLN A 75 -7.96 -2.46 13.68
C GLN A 75 -8.77 -1.98 14.89
N GLN A 76 -8.37 -0.87 15.51
CA GLN A 76 -8.91 -0.45 16.81
C GLN A 76 -10.27 0.25 16.69
N ALA A 77 -10.49 1.02 15.62
CA ALA A 77 -11.74 1.76 15.41
C ALA A 77 -12.67 1.11 14.38
N LEU A 78 -12.11 0.39 13.39
CA LEU A 78 -12.87 -0.07 12.22
C LEU A 78 -12.92 -1.61 12.08
N GLY A 79 -12.35 -2.34 13.05
CA GLY A 79 -12.61 -3.76 13.23
C GLY A 79 -11.88 -4.73 12.30
N THR A 80 -10.82 -4.31 11.60
CA THR A 80 -10.02 -5.28 10.82
C THR A 80 -9.28 -6.26 11.74
N GLU A 81 -9.19 -7.52 11.30
CA GLU A 81 -8.66 -8.69 12.01
C GLU A 81 -7.66 -9.48 11.14
N GLU A 82 -7.21 -8.94 10.02
CA GLU A 82 -6.18 -9.56 9.16
C GLU A 82 -5.38 -8.48 8.42
N VAL A 83 -4.09 -8.74 8.19
CA VAL A 83 -3.20 -7.84 7.43
C VAL A 83 -2.50 -8.59 6.30
N VAL A 84 -2.53 -7.99 5.11
CA VAL A 84 -1.85 -8.51 3.92
C VAL A 84 -0.87 -7.47 3.41
N VAL A 85 0.43 -7.79 3.45
CA VAL A 85 1.52 -6.94 2.94
C VAL A 85 1.92 -7.43 1.55
N ILE A 86 1.83 -6.56 0.55
CA ILE A 86 2.11 -6.90 -0.86
C ILE A 86 3.11 -5.91 -1.44
N HIS A 87 4.36 -6.33 -1.61
CA HIS A 87 5.34 -5.60 -2.41
C HIS A 87 5.25 -6.08 -3.87
N HIS A 88 6.07 -5.55 -4.78
CA HIS A 88 6.03 -5.97 -6.18
C HIS A 88 7.38 -5.95 -6.89
N THR A 89 7.48 -6.73 -7.95
CA THR A 89 8.65 -6.73 -8.85
C THR A 89 8.76 -5.39 -9.59
N ASP A 90 9.98 -5.02 -9.99
CA ASP A 90 10.25 -3.77 -10.74
C ASP A 90 9.75 -2.51 -10.02
N CYS A 91 9.87 -2.49 -8.68
CA CYS A 91 9.51 -1.36 -7.84
C CYS A 91 10.57 -0.25 -7.91
N GLY A 92 10.14 1.00 -8.08
CA GLY A 92 11.06 2.16 -8.06
C GLY A 92 11.89 2.25 -6.77
N MET A 93 11.35 1.78 -5.65
CA MET A 93 12.06 1.78 -4.37
C MET A 93 13.25 0.81 -4.32
N LEU A 94 13.38 -0.12 -5.28
CA LEU A 94 14.57 -0.98 -5.45
C LEU A 94 15.71 -0.26 -6.17
N ILE A 95 15.39 0.79 -6.93
CA ILE A 95 16.33 1.48 -7.83
C ILE A 95 16.84 2.77 -7.17
N ILE A 96 16.06 3.35 -6.26
CA ILE A 96 16.41 4.59 -5.59
C ILE A 96 17.43 4.32 -4.47
N HIS A 97 18.60 4.94 -4.58
CA HIS A 97 19.58 5.01 -3.50
C HIS A 97 19.37 6.28 -2.69
N GLU A 98 19.19 6.14 -1.37
CA GLU A 98 18.63 7.21 -0.55
C GLU A 98 19.54 8.45 -0.46
N GLU A 99 20.86 8.27 -0.29
CA GLU A 99 21.82 9.38 -0.25
C GLU A 99 21.87 10.15 -1.59
N GLU A 100 21.90 9.42 -2.71
CA GLU A 100 21.90 10.00 -4.05
C GLU A 100 20.60 10.74 -4.35
N PHE A 101 19.48 10.21 -3.88
CA PHE A 101 18.17 10.84 -4.03
C PHE A 101 18.08 12.14 -3.23
N ARG A 102 18.55 12.14 -1.97
CA ARG A 102 18.62 13.37 -1.16
C ARG A 102 19.47 14.45 -1.84
N ASN A 103 20.62 14.08 -2.41
CA ASN A 103 21.48 15.00 -3.17
C ASN A 103 20.77 15.54 -4.41
N THR A 104 20.04 14.67 -5.12
CA THR A 104 19.21 15.06 -6.27
C THR A 104 18.13 16.06 -5.88
N VAL A 105 17.41 15.82 -4.77
CA VAL A 105 16.37 16.74 -4.28
C VAL A 105 16.97 18.10 -3.93
N LYS A 106 18.07 18.13 -3.18
CA LYS A 106 18.77 19.36 -2.82
C LYS A 106 19.25 20.13 -4.04
N LYS A 107 19.80 19.43 -5.04
CA LYS A 107 20.23 20.04 -6.31
C LYS A 107 19.06 20.65 -7.09
N ASN A 108 17.92 19.97 -7.14
CA ASN A 108 16.79 20.38 -7.97
C ASN A 108 15.90 21.46 -7.30
N THR A 109 15.82 21.47 -5.97
CA THR A 109 14.87 22.30 -5.23
C THR A 109 15.52 23.30 -4.27
N GLY A 110 16.79 23.08 -3.90
CA GLY A 110 17.47 23.82 -2.84
C GLY A 110 17.18 23.31 -1.42
N GLU A 111 16.22 22.41 -1.25
CA GLU A 111 15.75 21.97 0.07
C GLU A 111 16.59 20.81 0.66
N ASP A 112 16.78 20.84 1.98
CA ASP A 112 17.40 19.75 2.73
C ASP A 112 16.34 18.78 3.28
N VAL A 113 16.30 17.59 2.68
CA VAL A 113 15.39 16.49 3.04
C VAL A 113 16.06 15.40 3.85
N SER A 114 17.20 15.68 4.50
CA SER A 114 17.95 14.69 5.29
C SER A 114 17.18 14.10 6.48
N HIS A 115 16.14 14.78 6.94
CA HIS A 115 15.27 14.36 8.03
C HIS A 115 14.14 13.42 7.57
N ILE A 116 13.92 13.25 6.27
CA ILE A 116 12.86 12.40 5.71
C ILE A 116 13.43 11.01 5.41
N PRO A 117 12.94 9.95 6.07
CA PRO A 117 13.28 8.58 5.69
C PRO A 117 12.52 8.20 4.42
N PHE A 118 13.24 7.88 3.33
CA PHE A 118 12.59 7.49 2.07
C PHE A 118 12.27 6.00 1.99
N LEU A 119 12.75 5.20 2.95
CA LEU A 119 12.37 3.80 3.11
C LEU A 119 12.63 2.98 1.83
N THR A 120 13.81 3.16 1.23
CA THR A 120 14.20 2.41 0.03
C THR A 120 14.35 0.90 0.33
N ILE A 121 14.29 0.10 -0.72
CA ILE A 121 14.32 -1.36 -0.67
C ILE A 121 15.63 -1.83 -1.29
N LYS A 122 16.36 -2.71 -0.58
CA LYS A 122 17.59 -3.33 -1.10
C LYS A 122 17.33 -4.70 -1.70
N ASP A 123 16.53 -5.50 -1.00
CA ASP A 123 16.08 -6.81 -1.45
C ASP A 123 14.56 -6.90 -1.30
N LEU A 124 13.91 -7.38 -2.36
CA LEU A 124 12.46 -7.38 -2.43
C LEU A 124 11.85 -8.38 -1.44
N GLN A 125 12.37 -9.60 -1.35
CA GLN A 125 11.83 -10.62 -0.44
C GLN A 125 12.06 -10.23 1.02
N GLU A 126 13.27 -9.74 1.32
CA GLU A 126 13.65 -9.30 2.66
C GLU A 126 12.84 -8.10 3.12
N SER A 127 12.47 -7.20 2.21
CA SER A 127 11.61 -6.06 2.56
C SER A 127 10.21 -6.49 3.01
N VAL A 128 9.64 -7.53 2.38
CA VAL A 128 8.34 -8.08 2.81
C VAL A 128 8.47 -8.70 4.20
N LYS A 129 9.53 -9.50 4.44
CA LYS A 129 9.79 -10.10 5.75
C LYS A 129 9.96 -9.04 6.84
N THR A 130 10.81 -8.05 6.58
CA THR A 130 11.08 -6.93 7.50
C THR A 130 9.80 -6.21 7.88
N ASP A 131 8.95 -5.90 6.89
CA ASP A 131 7.72 -5.16 7.13
C ASP A 131 6.66 -6.02 7.84
N VAL A 132 6.54 -7.32 7.53
CA VAL A 132 5.68 -8.25 8.28
C VAL A 132 6.15 -8.41 9.72
N GLU A 133 7.45 -8.60 9.95
CA GLU A 133 8.01 -8.72 11.30
C GLU A 133 7.82 -7.44 12.12
N LEU A 134 7.99 -6.27 11.50
CA LEU A 134 7.74 -4.98 12.15
C LEU A 134 6.32 -4.91 12.68
N LEU A 135 5.33 -5.34 11.89
CA LEU A 135 3.94 -5.35 12.33
C LEU A 135 3.69 -6.37 13.44
N ARG A 136 4.22 -7.60 13.32
CA ARG A 136 4.07 -8.65 14.34
C ARG A 136 4.68 -8.26 15.69
N LYS A 137 5.80 -7.53 15.68
CA LYS A 137 6.51 -7.09 16.89
C LYS A 137 5.90 -5.83 17.52
N ASN A 138 4.97 -5.15 16.85
CA ASN A 138 4.41 -3.89 17.31
C ASN A 138 3.20 -4.12 18.22
N ALA A 139 3.34 -3.78 19.51
CA ALA A 139 2.30 -3.99 20.53
C ALA A 139 0.99 -3.19 20.31
N ALA A 140 0.98 -2.19 19.43
CA ALA A 140 -0.24 -1.46 19.06
C ALA A 140 -1.07 -2.17 17.98
N ILE A 141 -0.47 -3.14 17.29
CA ILE A 141 -1.13 -4.00 16.29
C ILE A 141 -1.70 -5.21 17.01
N LYS A 142 -2.93 -5.58 16.68
CA LYS A 142 -3.58 -6.79 17.22
C LYS A 142 -2.78 -8.04 16.85
N ASP A 143 -2.79 -9.04 17.72
CA ASP A 143 -2.27 -10.37 17.43
C ASP A 143 -3.23 -11.11 16.48
N VAL A 144 -3.03 -10.89 15.18
CA VAL A 144 -3.87 -11.40 14.09
C VAL A 144 -3.01 -11.93 12.95
N PRO A 145 -3.55 -12.72 12.00
CA PRO A 145 -2.79 -13.16 10.84
C PRO A 145 -2.20 -11.98 10.05
N ILE A 146 -0.89 -12.06 9.79
CA ILE A 146 -0.15 -11.13 8.92
C ILE A 146 0.60 -11.96 7.89
N SER A 147 0.25 -11.75 6.62
CA SER A 147 0.82 -12.48 5.47
C SER A 147 1.57 -11.55 4.52
N GLY A 148 2.67 -12.04 3.95
CA GLY A 148 3.52 -11.32 3.01
C GLY A 148 3.48 -11.91 1.59
N TYR A 149 3.42 -11.04 0.58
CA TYR A 149 3.36 -11.40 -0.84
C TYR A 149 4.21 -10.49 -1.71
N ILE A 150 4.59 -11.00 -2.88
CA ILE A 150 5.15 -10.23 -4.00
C ILE A 150 4.21 -10.35 -5.19
N PHE A 151 3.69 -9.22 -5.65
CA PHE A 151 2.99 -9.10 -6.92
C PHE A 151 4.00 -8.99 -8.06
N ASP A 152 3.90 -9.87 -9.07
CA ASP A 152 4.71 -9.80 -10.27
C ASP A 152 4.03 -8.93 -11.33
N VAL A 153 4.60 -7.74 -11.59
CA VAL A 153 4.04 -6.77 -12.54
C VAL A 153 4.02 -7.26 -13.99
N LYS A 154 4.76 -8.33 -14.32
CA LYS A 154 4.77 -8.91 -15.68
C LYS A 154 3.68 -9.95 -15.89
N THR A 155 3.26 -10.64 -14.84
CA THR A 155 2.33 -11.77 -14.94
C THR A 155 1.00 -11.55 -14.21
N GLY A 156 0.92 -10.55 -13.32
CA GLY A 156 -0.23 -10.29 -12.47
C GLY A 156 -0.39 -11.25 -11.29
N LYS A 157 0.55 -12.19 -11.09
CA LYS A 157 0.50 -13.18 -10.01
C LYS A 157 0.97 -12.60 -8.69
N ILE A 158 0.34 -13.01 -7.59
CA ILE A 158 0.90 -12.86 -6.24
C ILE A 158 1.62 -14.14 -5.85
N ASN A 159 2.84 -13.99 -5.34
CA ASN A 159 3.66 -15.09 -4.84
C ASN A 159 3.85 -14.90 -3.33
N LYS A 160 3.50 -15.92 -2.55
CA LYS A 160 3.64 -15.87 -1.09
C LYS A 160 5.12 -15.83 -0.71
N VAL A 161 5.45 -15.00 0.27
CA VAL A 161 6.78 -14.97 0.90
C VAL A 161 6.69 -15.72 2.22
N ASP A 162 7.70 -16.53 2.52
CA ASP A 162 7.83 -17.18 3.82
C ASP A 162 8.30 -16.14 4.86
N VAL A 163 7.44 -15.85 5.85
CA VAL A 163 7.54 -14.70 6.77
C VAL A 163 7.24 -15.11 8.21
#